data_AF-A0A9E2QA60-F1
#
_entry.id   AF-A0A9E2QA60-F1
#
_cell.length_a   1.000
_cell.length_b   1.000
_cell.length_c   1.000
_cell.angle_alpha   90.00
_cell.angle_beta   90.00
_cell.angle_gamma   90.00
#
_symmetry.space_group_name_H-M   'P 1'
#
loop_
_entity.id
_entity.type
_entity.pdbx_description
1 polymer ?
#
loop_
_entity_poly.entity_id
_entity_poly.type
_entity_poly.pdbx_seq_one_letter_code
_entity_poly.pdbx_strand_id
1 'polypeptide(L)'
;MRASKRPWIVSRVFTGADCAGFTLLELMITIIVIGILVGIAIPVYLNISSKAETAVATANERIICATMDQIWFNLLGNGAETYRDPDPPPDLAGPREVDAEYMSYITPSNRWVELEVLGDRWRIKGIWKNKTLVPGSSGPANYYNWDLLYGNLGVLQDWYYWDDSNWRPNAHREYVFVLTLQKNGVARYTQFYQGKVDISGEFDWDDGWGHP
;
A
#
# COMPACT_ATOMS: atom_id res chain seq x y z
N MET A 1 -91.83 20.15 -7.85
CA MET A 1 -90.49 20.52 -7.35
C MET A 1 -89.55 19.31 -7.45
N ARG A 2 -88.35 19.54 -8.02
CA ARG A 2 -87.06 18.80 -7.87
C ARG A 2 -87.04 17.27 -8.03
N ALA A 3 -86.43 16.73 -9.09
CA ALA A 3 -84.98 16.44 -9.30
C ALA A 3 -84.71 14.94 -9.11
N SER A 4 -84.56 14.14 -10.18
CA SER A 4 -83.30 13.82 -10.89
C SER A 4 -82.16 13.40 -9.96
N LYS A 5 -81.78 12.11 -10.00
CA LYS A 5 -80.38 11.65 -10.13
C LYS A 5 -80.32 10.29 -10.84
N ARG A 6 -79.55 10.26 -11.94
CA ARG A 6 -79.23 9.11 -12.82
C ARG A 6 -78.06 8.29 -12.24
N PRO A 7 -77.91 7.01 -12.61
CA PRO A 7 -76.93 6.11 -12.03
C PRO A 7 -75.50 6.42 -12.53
N TRP A 8 -74.53 6.22 -11.65
CA TRP A 8 -73.11 6.46 -11.88
C TRP A 8 -72.53 5.30 -12.71
N ILE A 9 -72.34 5.52 -14.01
CA ILE A 9 -71.47 4.69 -14.85
C ILE A 9 -70.04 5.12 -14.55
N VAL A 10 -69.23 4.19 -14.02
CA VAL A 10 -67.78 4.37 -13.90
C VAL A 10 -67.18 4.08 -15.27
N SER A 11 -66.93 5.11 -16.06
CA SER A 11 -66.06 5.00 -17.23
C SER A 11 -64.61 4.96 -16.73
N ARG A 12 -64.04 3.76 -16.67
CA ARG A 12 -62.60 3.59 -16.47
C ARG A 12 -61.91 4.08 -17.75
N VAL A 13 -61.46 5.33 -17.74
CA VAL A 13 -60.51 5.85 -18.72
C VAL A 13 -59.21 5.11 -18.46
N PHE A 14 -58.79 4.25 -19.40
CA PHE A 14 -57.40 3.83 -19.47
C PHE A 14 -56.61 5.07 -19.91
N THR A 15 -56.08 5.80 -18.94
CA THR A 15 -55.03 6.80 -19.16
C THR A 15 -53.91 6.15 -19.95
N GLY A 16 -53.52 6.78 -21.06
CA GLY A 16 -52.52 6.28 -21.98
C GLY A 16 -51.31 5.76 -21.23
N ALA A 17 -50.91 4.53 -21.56
CA ALA A 17 -49.52 4.19 -21.43
C ALA A 17 -48.79 5.11 -22.41
N ASP A 18 -48.23 6.20 -21.89
CA ASP A 18 -47.30 7.04 -22.63
C ASP A 18 -46.10 6.14 -22.97
N CYS A 19 -46.15 5.50 -24.13
CA CYS A 19 -44.96 4.95 -24.77
C CYS A 19 -44.10 6.14 -25.22
N ALA A 20 -43.56 6.88 -24.26
CA ALA A 20 -42.56 7.90 -24.47
C ALA A 20 -41.27 7.17 -24.87
N GLY A 21 -41.11 6.95 -26.18
CA GLY A 21 -39.85 6.51 -26.75
C GLY A 21 -38.79 7.59 -26.55
N PHE A 22 -37.63 7.19 -26.02
CA PHE A 22 -36.46 8.04 -25.84
C PHE A 22 -36.15 8.79 -27.15
N THR A 23 -36.01 10.11 -27.09
CA THR A 23 -35.75 10.89 -28.30
C THR A 23 -34.28 10.76 -28.71
N LEU A 24 -34.00 10.72 -30.02
CA LEU A 24 -32.63 10.69 -30.54
C LEU A 24 -31.83 11.94 -30.10
N LEU A 25 -32.55 13.04 -29.90
CA LEU A 25 -32.02 14.30 -29.41
C LEU A 25 -31.63 14.24 -27.92
N GLU A 26 -32.40 13.56 -27.07
CA GLU A 26 -31.99 13.30 -25.68
C GLU A 26 -30.66 12.55 -25.66
N LEU A 27 -30.53 11.48 -26.44
CA LEU A 27 -29.26 10.74 -26.51
C LEU A 27 -28.10 11.64 -26.95
N MET A 28 -28.33 12.47 -27.97
CA MET A 28 -27.32 13.35 -28.53
C MET A 28 -26.83 14.40 -27.52
N ILE A 29 -27.73 15.06 -26.80
CA ILE A 29 -27.34 16.05 -25.80
C ILE A 29 -26.62 15.36 -24.63
N THR A 30 -27.10 14.18 -24.21
CA THR A 30 -26.47 13.44 -23.11
C THR A 30 -25.03 13.06 -23.44
N ILE A 31 -24.74 12.54 -24.63
CA ILE A 31 -23.35 12.20 -25.01
C ILE A 31 -22.45 13.44 -25.11
N ILE A 32 -22.99 14.59 -25.53
CA ILE A 32 -22.24 15.85 -25.59
C ILE A 32 -21.88 16.32 -24.17
N VAL A 33 -22.86 16.32 -23.26
CA VAL A 33 -22.64 16.73 -21.87
C VAL A 33 -21.65 15.79 -21.17
N ILE A 34 -21.81 14.47 -21.35
CA ILE A 34 -20.85 13.49 -20.82
C ILE A 34 -19.45 13.71 -21.41
N GLY A 35 -19.33 14.00 -22.71
CA GLY A 35 -18.05 14.28 -23.35
C GLY A 35 -17.31 15.47 -22.73
N ILE A 36 -18.03 16.56 -22.45
CA ILE A 36 -17.46 17.75 -21.78
C ILE A 36 -17.02 17.40 -20.35
N LEU A 37 -17.87 16.69 -19.59
CA LEU A 37 -17.56 16.30 -18.22
C LEU A 37 -16.33 15.38 -18.16
N VAL A 38 -16.25 14.39 -19.04
CA VAL A 38 -15.12 13.45 -19.11
C VAL A 38 -13.83 14.16 -19.49
N GLY A 39 -13.89 15.13 -20.42
CA GLY A 39 -12.72 15.92 -20.83
C GLY A 39 -12.03 16.66 -19.68
N ILE A 40 -12.80 17.18 -18.72
CA ILE A 40 -12.26 17.84 -17.51
C ILE A 40 -11.95 16.81 -16.41
N ALA A 41 -12.78 15.78 -16.26
CA ALA A 41 -12.67 14.82 -15.17
C ALA A 41 -11.40 13.96 -15.26
N ILE A 42 -11.00 13.50 -16.46
CA ILE A 42 -9.83 12.63 -16.64
C ILE A 42 -8.53 13.29 -16.11
N PRO A 43 -8.11 14.48 -16.58
CA PRO A 43 -6.83 15.06 -16.12
C PRO A 43 -6.85 15.41 -14.62
N VAL A 44 -7.99 15.86 -14.10
CA VAL A 44 -8.16 16.13 -12.66
C VAL A 44 -8.01 14.85 -11.85
N TYR A 45 -8.66 13.76 -12.29
CA TYR A 45 -8.58 12.45 -11.64
C TYR A 45 -7.15 11.90 -11.62
N LEU A 46 -6.42 12.01 -12.73
CA LEU A 46 -5.01 11.59 -12.81
C LEU A 46 -4.14 12.36 -11.81
N ASN A 47 -4.32 13.68 -11.71
CA ASN A 47 -3.56 14.51 -10.77
C ASN A 47 -3.90 14.22 -9.30
N ILE A 48 -5.18 14.00 -8.99
CA ILE A 48 -5.62 13.61 -7.63
C ILE A 48 -5.01 12.26 -7.24
N SER A 49 -5.01 11.30 -8.17
CA SER A 49 -4.44 9.96 -7.93
C SER A 49 -2.95 10.05 -7.60
N SER A 50 -2.18 10.82 -8.38
CA SER A 50 -0.76 11.05 -8.11
C SER A 50 -0.51 11.72 -6.75
N LYS A 51 -1.33 12.70 -6.35
CA LYS A 51 -1.21 13.35 -5.03
C LYS A 51 -1.59 12.44 -3.87
N ALA A 52 -2.58 11.57 -4.06
CA ALA A 52 -2.94 10.58 -3.05
C ALA A 52 -1.78 9.58 -2.84
N GLU A 53 -1.08 9.20 -3.90
CA GLU A 53 0.06 8.29 -3.83
C GLU A 53 1.25 8.91 -3.07
N THR A 54 1.58 10.17 -3.31
CA THR A 54 2.64 10.86 -2.54
C THR A 54 2.26 11.02 -1.08
N ALA A 55 0.99 11.31 -0.77
CA ALA A 55 0.51 11.37 0.60
C ALA A 55 0.61 10.01 1.32
N VAL A 56 0.34 8.90 0.62
CA VAL A 56 0.53 7.55 1.17
C VAL A 56 2.01 7.28 1.43
N ALA A 57 2.92 7.63 0.52
CA ALA A 57 4.36 7.47 0.74
C ALA A 57 4.85 8.23 1.99
N THR A 58 4.44 9.49 2.17
CA THR A 58 4.79 10.27 3.37
C THR A 58 4.16 9.71 4.64
N ALA A 59 2.93 9.19 4.58
CA ALA A 59 2.31 8.54 5.73
C ALA A 59 3.05 7.25 6.10
N ASN A 60 3.46 6.49 5.09
CA ASN A 60 4.26 5.28 5.22
C ASN A 60 5.62 5.58 5.88
N GLU A 61 6.34 6.63 5.48
CA GLU A 61 7.57 7.06 6.16
C GLU A 61 7.40 7.29 7.66
N ARG A 62 6.31 7.93 8.07
CA ARG A 62 6.02 8.17 9.50
C ARG A 62 5.78 6.88 10.26
N ILE A 63 5.07 5.93 9.62
CA ILE A 63 4.85 4.60 10.18
C ILE A 63 6.18 3.87 10.37
N ILE A 64 7.10 3.96 9.40
CA ILE A 64 8.43 3.34 9.48
C ILE A 64 9.17 3.87 10.70
N CYS A 65 9.36 5.19 10.81
CA CYS A 65 10.11 5.79 11.91
C CYS A 65 9.51 5.42 13.27
N ALA A 66 8.17 5.50 13.40
CA ALA A 66 7.49 5.16 14.65
C ALA A 66 7.63 3.66 15.00
N THR A 67 7.51 2.77 14.02
CA THR A 67 7.68 1.32 14.24
C THR A 67 9.13 1.00 14.61
N MET A 68 10.09 1.67 13.97
CA MET A 68 11.51 1.48 14.25
C MET A 68 11.86 1.95 15.65
N ASP A 69 11.48 3.16 16.03
CA ASP A 69 11.67 3.68 17.40
C ASP A 69 11.08 2.74 18.46
N GLN A 70 9.90 2.17 18.19
CA GLN A 70 9.28 1.20 19.11
C GLN A 70 10.07 -0.11 19.20
N ILE A 71 10.56 -0.64 18.08
CA ILE A 71 11.40 -1.84 18.07
C ILE A 71 12.65 -1.59 18.91
N TRP A 72 13.37 -0.49 18.66
CA TRP A 72 14.62 -0.21 19.38
C TRP A 72 14.41 0.19 20.84
N PHE A 73 13.32 0.90 21.16
CA PHE A 73 12.98 1.19 22.55
C PHE A 73 12.65 -0.09 23.33
N ASN A 74 11.89 -1.00 22.74
CA ASN A 74 11.62 -2.31 23.35
C ASN A 74 12.91 -3.13 23.52
N LEU A 75 13.89 -2.98 22.61
CA LEU A 75 15.20 -3.61 22.72
C LEU A 75 16.10 -2.98 23.80
N LEU A 76 16.07 -1.65 23.98
CA LEU A 76 16.90 -0.94 24.96
C LEU A 76 16.33 -0.96 26.39
N GLY A 77 15.00 -1.04 26.54
CA GLY A 77 14.31 -1.09 27.84
C GLY A 77 14.59 -2.35 28.66
N ASN A 78 15.14 -3.41 28.04
CA ASN A 78 15.46 -4.68 28.68
C ASN A 78 16.93 -4.81 29.14
N GLY A 79 17.68 -3.71 29.17
CA GLY A 79 19.07 -3.71 29.65
C GLY A 79 20.04 -4.00 28.51
N ALA A 80 20.74 -2.95 28.10
CA ALA A 80 21.80 -3.04 27.12
C ALA A 80 22.98 -3.89 27.64
N GLU A 81 23.02 -5.16 27.25
CA GLU A 81 24.23 -5.85 26.80
C GLU A 81 23.83 -6.88 25.72
N THR A 82 23.90 -6.44 24.45
CA THR A 82 23.51 -7.17 23.23
C THR A 82 22.01 -7.45 23.11
N TYR A 83 21.47 -7.34 21.89
CA TYR A 83 20.18 -7.87 21.47
C TYR A 83 19.82 -9.17 22.23
N ARG A 84 18.98 -9.08 23.28
CA ARG A 84 18.47 -10.25 24.03
C ARG A 84 17.24 -9.88 24.88
N ASP A 85 16.09 -10.37 24.44
CA ASP A 85 15.12 -10.95 25.36
C ASP A 85 15.60 -12.39 25.65
N PRO A 86 15.88 -12.77 26.90
CA PRO A 86 16.29 -14.13 27.24
C PRO A 86 15.19 -15.19 27.08
N ASP A 87 13.90 -14.79 27.06
CA ASP A 87 12.75 -15.69 26.98
C ASP A 87 11.64 -15.08 26.10
N PRO A 88 11.88 -14.87 24.79
CA PRO A 88 10.83 -14.41 23.89
C PRO A 88 9.69 -15.46 23.84
N PRO A 89 8.44 -15.03 23.58
CA PRO A 89 7.33 -15.92 23.31
C PRO A 89 7.73 -17.04 22.33
N PRO A 90 7.26 -18.30 22.48
CA PRO A 90 7.74 -19.44 21.67
C PRO A 90 7.59 -19.26 20.15
N ASP A 91 6.68 -18.39 19.71
CA ASP A 91 6.48 -17.93 18.32
C ASP A 91 7.58 -16.99 17.80
N LEU A 92 8.38 -16.39 18.68
CA LEU A 92 9.46 -15.45 18.39
C LEU A 92 10.84 -15.98 18.79
N ALA A 93 10.94 -17.21 19.27
CA ALA A 93 12.19 -17.88 19.63
C ALA A 93 13.03 -18.34 18.40
N GLY A 94 12.70 -17.82 17.21
CA GLY A 94 13.35 -18.09 15.91
C GLY A 94 14.39 -17.04 15.51
N PRO A 95 14.98 -17.12 14.30
CA PRO A 95 16.19 -16.39 13.92
C PRO A 95 16.07 -14.87 14.13
N ARG A 96 17.23 -14.30 14.48
CA ARG A 96 17.50 -13.01 15.13
C ARG A 96 17.27 -11.80 14.21
N GLU A 97 16.16 -11.74 13.47
CA GLU A 97 15.99 -10.90 12.27
C GLU A 97 15.04 -9.70 12.51
N VAL A 98 15.32 -8.50 11.98
CA VAL A 98 14.31 -7.41 11.87
C VAL A 98 13.71 -7.43 10.47
N ASP A 99 12.80 -8.41 10.26
CA ASP A 99 12.15 -8.63 8.97
C ASP A 99 10.70 -8.13 8.96
N ALA A 100 10.07 -8.14 7.76
CA ALA A 100 8.69 -7.71 7.56
C ALA A 100 7.68 -8.43 8.48
N GLU A 101 7.95 -9.68 8.85
CA GLU A 101 7.15 -10.42 9.83
C GLU A 101 7.14 -9.69 11.18
N TYR A 102 8.30 -9.35 11.75
CA TYR A 102 8.43 -8.66 13.04
C TYR A 102 7.79 -7.26 13.02
N MET A 103 7.95 -6.53 11.91
CA MET A 103 7.26 -5.23 11.74
C MET A 103 5.73 -5.40 11.79
N SER A 104 5.22 -6.53 11.30
CA SER A 104 3.82 -6.89 11.42
C SER A 104 3.38 -7.28 12.84
N TYR A 105 4.28 -7.63 13.76
CA TYR A 105 3.93 -7.85 15.18
C TYR A 105 3.65 -6.52 15.89
N ILE A 106 4.49 -5.52 15.66
CA ILE A 106 4.41 -4.20 16.30
C ILE A 106 3.26 -3.39 15.71
N THR A 107 3.11 -3.44 14.39
CA THR A 107 2.09 -2.68 13.66
C THR A 107 1.17 -3.62 12.88
N PRO A 108 0.26 -4.34 13.56
CA PRO A 108 -0.55 -5.40 12.95
C PRO A 108 -1.62 -4.90 11.96
N SER A 109 -1.96 -3.61 12.03
CA SER A 109 -2.88 -2.98 11.07
C SER A 109 -2.31 -2.87 9.67
N ASN A 110 -0.97 -2.79 9.57
CA ASN A 110 -0.28 -2.45 8.33
C ASN A 110 0.24 -3.70 7.62
N ARG A 111 0.40 -3.57 6.30
CA ARG A 111 0.98 -4.62 5.46
C ARG A 111 2.44 -4.30 5.24
N TRP A 112 3.28 -5.28 5.55
CA TRP A 112 4.73 -5.21 5.37
C TRP A 112 5.12 -6.17 4.26
N VAL A 113 5.89 -5.70 3.30
CA VAL A 113 6.40 -6.49 2.19
C VAL A 113 7.82 -6.88 2.53
N GLU A 114 8.08 -8.17 2.54
CA GLU A 114 9.43 -8.70 2.71
C GLU A 114 10.16 -8.63 1.39
N LEU A 115 11.31 -7.96 1.37
CA LEU A 115 12.15 -7.77 0.21
C LEU A 115 13.48 -8.49 0.40
N GLU A 116 14.03 -8.97 -0.71
CA GLU A 116 15.37 -9.55 -0.75
C GLU A 116 16.13 -8.97 -1.94
N VAL A 117 17.41 -8.67 -1.72
CA VAL A 117 18.34 -8.19 -2.73
C VAL A 117 19.23 -9.34 -3.21
N LEU A 118 19.34 -9.46 -4.53
CA LEU A 118 20.14 -10.47 -5.24
C LEU A 118 21.14 -9.75 -6.16
N GLY A 119 22.13 -9.07 -5.57
CA GLY A 119 23.01 -8.15 -6.29
C GLY A 119 22.30 -6.83 -6.58
N ASP A 120 22.01 -6.55 -7.83
CA ASP A 120 21.30 -5.32 -8.26
C ASP A 120 19.80 -5.52 -8.47
N ARG A 121 19.32 -6.75 -8.21
CA ARG A 121 17.93 -7.13 -8.44
C ARG A 121 17.21 -7.39 -7.14
N TRP A 122 16.06 -6.76 -6.99
CA TRP A 122 15.14 -6.93 -5.88
C TRP A 122 14.14 -8.05 -6.18
N ARG A 123 13.68 -8.73 -5.13
CA ARG A 123 12.51 -9.61 -5.20
C ARG A 123 11.63 -9.49 -3.97
N ILE A 124 10.34 -9.71 -4.16
CA ILE A 124 9.36 -9.84 -3.07
C ILE A 124 9.36 -11.28 -2.55
N LYS A 125 9.43 -11.44 -1.24
CA LYS A 125 9.39 -12.75 -0.58
C LYS A 125 8.01 -13.10 -0.06
N GLY A 126 7.28 -12.10 0.39
CA GLY A 126 5.93 -12.25 0.91
C GLY A 126 5.38 -10.94 1.43
N ILE A 127 4.08 -10.93 1.75
CA ILE A 127 3.45 -9.82 2.45
C ILE A 127 2.96 -10.34 3.79
N TRP A 128 3.33 -9.64 4.86
CA TRP A 128 2.94 -9.94 6.22
C TRP A 128 1.91 -8.95 6.71
N LYS A 129 0.88 -9.47 7.38
CA LYS A 129 -0.12 -8.66 8.08
C LYS A 129 -0.60 -9.41 9.31
N ASN A 130 -0.68 -8.71 10.44
CA ASN A 130 -1.09 -9.29 11.71
C ASN A 130 -0.42 -10.66 11.98
N LYS A 131 0.92 -10.71 11.85
CA LYS A 131 1.74 -11.91 12.12
C LYS A 131 1.46 -13.10 11.18
N THR A 132 0.74 -12.86 10.10
CA THR A 132 0.33 -13.90 9.17
C THR A 132 0.78 -13.51 7.78
N LEU A 133 1.42 -14.45 7.08
CA LEU A 133 1.70 -14.31 5.67
C LEU A 133 0.38 -14.24 4.90
N VAL A 134 0.19 -13.20 4.11
CA VAL A 134 -0.99 -13.05 3.27
C VAL A 134 -1.02 -14.21 2.27
N PRO A 135 -2.13 -14.98 2.20
CA PRO A 135 -2.23 -16.11 1.28
C PRO A 135 -1.97 -15.69 -0.17
N GLY A 136 -1.12 -16.45 -0.86
CA GLY A 136 -0.80 -16.20 -2.27
C GLY A 136 0.10 -14.99 -2.53
N SER A 137 0.68 -14.37 -1.48
CA SER A 137 1.58 -13.22 -1.63
C SER A 137 3.07 -13.58 -1.73
N SER A 138 3.43 -14.85 -1.51
CA SER A 138 4.80 -15.36 -1.56
C SER A 138 5.04 -16.26 -2.77
N GLY A 139 6.30 -16.60 -2.99
CA GLY A 139 6.73 -17.57 -3.99
C GLY A 139 6.99 -17.01 -5.39
N PRO A 140 7.45 -17.86 -6.33
CA PRO A 140 8.06 -17.41 -7.59
C PRO A 140 7.17 -16.55 -8.49
N ALA A 141 5.86 -16.76 -8.44
CA ALA A 141 4.89 -15.99 -9.22
C ALA A 141 4.81 -14.51 -8.78
N ASN A 142 5.24 -14.20 -7.55
CA ASN A 142 5.11 -12.88 -6.95
C ASN A 142 6.44 -12.12 -6.83
N TYR A 143 7.57 -12.75 -7.15
CA TYR A 143 8.90 -12.16 -6.94
C TYR A 143 9.08 -10.78 -7.58
N TYR A 144 8.42 -10.52 -8.70
CA TYR A 144 8.52 -9.27 -9.46
C TYR A 144 7.15 -8.58 -9.61
N ASN A 145 6.18 -8.95 -8.78
CA ASN A 145 4.87 -8.33 -8.81
C ASN A 145 4.87 -7.05 -7.96
N TRP A 146 5.39 -5.95 -8.51
CA TRP A 146 5.57 -4.68 -7.80
C TRP A 146 4.26 -3.97 -7.43
N ASP A 147 3.14 -4.39 -8.01
CA ASP A 147 1.81 -3.95 -7.58
C ASP A 147 1.54 -4.28 -6.10
N LEU A 148 2.23 -5.29 -5.58
CA LEU A 148 2.18 -5.68 -4.17
C LEU A 148 2.96 -4.72 -3.26
N LEU A 149 3.89 -3.94 -3.80
CA LEU A 149 4.70 -2.98 -3.05
C LEU A 149 4.11 -1.58 -3.06
N TYR A 150 3.38 -1.19 -4.11
CA TYR A 150 2.75 0.13 -4.17
C TYR A 150 1.81 0.37 -2.99
N GLY A 151 2.07 1.44 -2.23
CA GLY A 151 1.30 1.81 -1.05
C GLY A 151 1.56 0.95 0.19
N ASN A 152 2.38 -0.10 0.09
CA ASN A 152 2.84 -0.90 1.23
C ASN A 152 4.30 -0.56 1.59
N LEU A 153 4.73 -1.07 2.74
CA LEU A 153 6.06 -0.82 3.29
C LEU A 153 6.97 -2.00 2.99
N GLY A 154 8.01 -1.80 2.19
CA GLY A 154 9.02 -2.80 1.89
C GLY A 154 10.10 -2.81 2.97
N VAL A 155 10.42 -3.96 3.53
CA VAL A 155 11.51 -4.14 4.48
C VAL A 155 12.46 -5.14 3.85
N LEU A 156 13.70 -4.72 3.65
CA LEU A 156 14.74 -5.62 3.21
C LEU A 156 15.09 -6.55 4.37
N GLN A 157 15.21 -7.84 4.05
CA GLN A 157 15.75 -8.80 4.99
C GLN A 157 17.11 -8.33 5.52
N ASP A 158 17.28 -8.36 6.82
CA ASP A 158 18.38 -7.67 7.52
C ASP A 158 19.78 -8.26 7.29
N TRP A 159 19.98 -9.08 6.27
CA TRP A 159 21.26 -9.67 5.93
C TRP A 159 22.21 -8.69 5.26
N TYR A 160 21.70 -7.58 4.72
CA TYR A 160 22.50 -6.58 4.04
C TYR A 160 22.13 -5.15 4.44
N TYR A 161 23.12 -4.27 4.40
CA TYR A 161 22.96 -2.82 4.54
C TYR A 161 23.69 -2.11 3.39
N TRP A 162 23.26 -0.89 3.10
CA TRP A 162 23.88 -0.04 2.09
C TRP A 162 24.92 0.88 2.72
N ASP A 163 26.15 0.87 2.19
CA ASP A 163 27.26 1.70 2.69
C ASP A 163 27.52 2.97 1.85
N ASP A 164 26.51 3.45 1.10
CA ASP A 164 26.60 4.55 0.12
C ASP A 164 27.31 4.17 -1.19
N SER A 165 27.70 2.91 -1.37
CA SER A 165 28.32 2.46 -2.63
C SER A 165 28.02 1.01 -2.99
N ASN A 166 27.88 0.13 -2.00
CA ASN A 166 27.62 -1.29 -2.20
C ASN A 166 26.80 -1.90 -1.06
N TRP A 167 26.13 -3.01 -1.36
CA TRP A 167 25.55 -3.87 -0.35
C TRP A 167 26.64 -4.56 0.46
N ARG A 168 26.58 -4.38 1.79
CA ARG A 168 27.48 -4.99 2.76
C ARG A 168 26.73 -5.99 3.62
N PRO A 169 27.37 -7.10 4.01
CA PRO A 169 26.76 -8.05 4.92
C PRO A 169 26.54 -7.40 6.29
N ASN A 170 25.30 -7.45 6.77
CA ASN A 170 24.91 -6.97 8.09
C ASN A 170 25.05 -8.10 9.12
N ALA A 171 26.29 -8.54 9.35
CA ALA A 171 26.60 -9.71 10.18
C ALA A 171 26.07 -9.62 11.63
N HIS A 172 25.92 -8.39 12.12
CA HIS A 172 25.44 -8.09 13.47
C HIS A 172 23.96 -7.68 13.52
N ARG A 173 23.29 -7.58 12.36
CA ARG A 173 21.85 -7.25 12.25
C ARG A 173 21.48 -5.94 12.94
N GLU A 174 22.37 -4.97 12.82
CA GLU A 174 22.26 -3.65 13.46
C GLU A 174 21.59 -2.64 12.54
N TYR A 175 21.60 -2.95 11.24
CA TYR A 175 20.98 -2.16 10.20
C TYR A 175 19.62 -2.72 9.80
N VAL A 176 18.68 -1.82 9.51
CA VAL A 176 17.40 -2.16 8.89
C VAL A 176 17.18 -1.24 7.71
N PHE A 177 16.88 -1.82 6.56
CA PHE A 177 16.64 -1.07 5.34
C PHE A 177 15.17 -1.17 4.96
N VAL A 178 14.53 -0.01 4.78
CA VAL A 178 13.11 0.08 4.47
C VAL A 178 12.94 0.91 3.21
N LEU A 179 11.99 0.51 2.37
CA LEU A 179 11.75 1.07 1.05
C LEU A 179 10.26 1.26 0.79
N THR A 180 9.94 2.37 0.14
CA THR A 180 8.61 2.61 -0.42
C THR A 180 8.76 2.86 -1.91
N LEU A 181 7.88 2.22 -2.70
CA LEU A 181 7.88 2.37 -4.14
C LEU A 181 6.72 3.26 -4.58
N GLN A 182 7.03 4.29 -5.37
CA GLN A 182 6.05 5.16 -6.01
C GLN A 182 5.77 4.66 -7.44
N LYS A 183 4.55 4.87 -7.94
CA LYS A 183 4.16 4.42 -9.29
C LYS A 183 4.86 5.16 -10.44
N ASN A 184 5.51 6.28 -10.14
CA ASN A 184 6.36 7.00 -11.10
C ASN A 184 7.72 6.31 -11.34
N GLY A 185 7.98 5.16 -10.69
CA GLY A 185 9.26 4.45 -10.82
C GLY A 185 10.35 5.00 -9.90
N VAL A 186 10.00 5.76 -8.87
CA VAL A 186 10.97 6.23 -7.86
C VAL A 186 10.81 5.41 -6.59
N ALA A 187 11.91 4.84 -6.11
CA ALA A 187 11.98 4.17 -4.82
C ALA A 187 12.62 5.11 -3.80
N ARG A 188 11.93 5.35 -2.68
CA ARG A 188 12.48 6.07 -1.53
C ARG A 188 12.88 5.07 -0.47
N TYR A 189 14.08 5.21 0.05
CA TYR A 189 14.60 4.34 1.09
C TYR A 189 15.02 5.09 2.33
N THR A 190 15.02 4.37 3.45
CA THR A 190 15.59 4.82 4.71
C THR A 190 16.21 3.62 5.39
N GLN A 191 17.50 3.76 5.68
CA GLN A 191 18.27 2.82 6.48
C GLN A 191 18.38 3.34 7.90
N PHE A 192 18.22 2.45 8.85
CA PHE A 192 18.36 2.72 10.27
C PHE A 192 19.52 1.91 10.81
N TYR A 193 20.36 2.53 11.64
CA TYR A 193 21.34 1.87 12.48
C TYR A 193 20.88 1.97 13.92
N GLN A 194 20.57 0.82 14.53
CA GLN A 194 20.09 0.76 15.93
C GLN A 194 18.95 1.74 16.24
N GLY A 195 18.06 1.94 15.27
CA GLY A 195 16.86 2.79 15.39
C GLY A 195 17.05 4.24 15.01
N LYS A 196 18.29 4.67 14.84
CA LYS A 196 18.59 5.99 14.33
C LYS A 196 18.67 5.94 12.80
N VAL A 197 18.10 6.94 12.13
CA VAL A 197 18.30 7.11 10.68
C VAL A 197 19.81 7.25 10.41
N ASP A 198 20.32 6.37 9.57
CA ASP A 198 21.71 6.32 9.13
C ASP A 198 21.86 7.02 7.78
N ILE A 199 21.17 6.50 6.76
CA ILE A 199 21.09 7.08 5.41
C ILE A 199 19.66 7.02 4.88
N SER A 200 19.28 8.01 4.08
CA SER A 200 17.99 8.05 3.39
C SER A 200 18.16 8.70 2.04
N GLY A 201 17.45 8.22 1.04
CA GLY A 201 17.56 8.76 -0.31
C GLY A 201 16.45 8.26 -1.22
N GLU A 202 16.60 8.57 -2.50
CA GLU A 202 15.74 8.12 -3.57
C GLU A 202 16.60 7.60 -4.72
N PHE A 203 16.11 6.57 -5.39
CA PHE A 203 16.74 6.03 -6.59
C PHE A 203 15.70 5.61 -7.63
N ASP A 204 16.14 5.55 -8.87
CA ASP A 204 15.31 5.11 -10.00
C ASP A 204 15.10 3.60 -9.92
N TRP A 205 13.83 3.20 -9.98
CA TRP A 205 13.39 1.82 -9.89
C TRP A 205 12.93 1.32 -11.27
N ASP A 206 13.69 0.40 -11.85
CA ASP A 206 13.41 -0.20 -13.15
C ASP A 206 12.98 -1.66 -12.99
N ASP A 207 11.69 -1.89 -12.70
CA ASP A 207 11.09 -3.22 -12.59
C ASP A 207 11.87 -4.19 -11.67
N GLY A 208 12.35 -3.69 -10.54
CA GLY A 208 13.13 -4.46 -9.58
C GLY A 208 14.63 -4.36 -9.76
N TRP A 209 15.11 -3.57 -10.72
CA TRP A 209 16.50 -3.19 -10.84
C TRP A 209 16.71 -1.80 -10.26
N GLY A 210 17.83 -1.62 -9.57
CA GLY A 210 18.24 -0.33 -9.01
C GLY A 210 19.01 -0.49 -7.71
N HIS A 211 19.80 0.53 -7.39
CA HIS A 211 20.54 0.60 -6.13
C HIS A 211 20.25 1.94 -5.44
N PRO A 212 20.31 1.97 -4.09
CA PRO A 212 20.16 3.19 -3.31
C PRO A 212 21.27 4.23 -3.55
#